data_AF-A0A7S3V3S8-F1
#
_entry.id   AF-A0A7S3V3S8-F1
#
_cell.length_a   1.000
_cell.length_b   1.000
_cell.length_c   1.000
_cell.angle_alpha   90.00
_cell.angle_beta   90.00
_cell.angle_gamma   90.00
#
_symmetry.space_group_name_H-M   'P 1'
#
loop_
_entity.id
_entity.type
_entity.pdbx_description
1 polymer ?
#
loop_
_entity_poly.entity_id
_entity_poly.type
_entity_poly.pdbx_seq_one_letter_code
_entity_poly.pdbx_strand_id
1 'polypeptide(L)'
;MENTGYESTNQPQGLALTMKDYQLQTLQWMLDQEAKPDGLNGYFWRACSWGDSKEPFYFSKVLGELRVEKPPLVRGGLLCEEMGLGKTLECVALILASKS
;
A
#
# COMPACT_ATOMS: atom_id res chain seq x y z
N MET A 1 0.90 11.41 22.39
CA MET A 1 0.06 10.44 21.66
C MET A 1 0.93 9.24 21.40
N GLU A 2 0.85 8.23 22.26
CA GLU A 2 1.52 6.95 22.02
C GLU A 2 0.85 6.32 20.80
N ASN A 3 1.64 6.08 19.76
CA ASN A 3 1.19 5.34 18.59
C ASN A 3 0.89 3.91 19.05
N THR A 4 -0.36 3.47 18.93
CA THR A 4 -0.80 2.12 19.31
C THR A 4 -0.23 1.01 18.41
N GLY A 5 0.70 1.34 17.50
CA GLY A 5 1.29 0.43 16.52
C GLY A 5 0.31 0.10 15.40
N TYR A 6 0.83 -0.28 14.23
CA TYR A 6 0.02 -0.90 13.17
C TYR A 6 -0.33 -2.34 13.61
N GLU A 7 -1.34 -2.97 13.02
CA GLU A 7 -1.60 -4.39 13.29
C GLU A 7 -0.41 -5.23 12.83
N SER A 8 0.04 -6.19 13.64
CA SER A 8 1.15 -7.08 13.28
C SER A 8 0.64 -8.29 12.49
N THR A 9 1.43 -8.73 11.52
CA THR A 9 1.17 -10.01 10.83
C THR A 9 1.97 -11.17 11.44
N ASN A 10 1.71 -12.39 10.95
CA ASN A 10 2.47 -13.58 11.35
C ASN A 10 3.84 -13.63 10.66
N GLN A 11 4.81 -14.28 11.31
CA GLN A 11 6.12 -14.55 10.71
C GLN A 11 5.96 -15.24 9.34
N PRO A 12 6.53 -14.69 8.26
CA PRO A 12 6.40 -15.27 6.93
C PRO A 12 7.18 -16.59 6.82
N GLN A 13 6.56 -17.58 6.16
CA GLN A 13 7.16 -18.89 5.95
C GLN A 13 8.38 -18.80 5.03
N GLY A 14 9.39 -19.63 5.29
CA GLY A 14 10.62 -19.68 4.50
C GLY A 14 11.63 -18.57 4.82
N LEU A 15 11.31 -17.65 5.74
CA LEU A 15 12.28 -16.67 6.23
C LEU A 15 13.12 -17.29 7.36
N ALA A 16 14.43 -17.43 7.14
CA ALA A 16 15.34 -18.04 8.11
C ALA A 16 15.57 -17.17 9.37
N LEU A 17 15.30 -15.87 9.28
CA LEU A 17 15.49 -14.91 10.36
C LEU A 17 14.14 -14.59 11.02
N THR A 18 14.13 -14.52 12.35
CA THR A 18 12.96 -14.07 13.12
C THR A 18 12.83 -12.55 13.02
N MET A 19 11.66 -12.08 12.61
CA MET A 19 11.35 -10.65 12.55
C MET A 19 10.99 -10.12 13.94
N LYS A 20 11.34 -8.88 14.23
CA LYS A 20 10.92 -8.17 15.44
C LYS A 20 9.48 -7.67 15.28
N ASP A 21 8.83 -7.35 16.39
CA ASP A 21 7.42 -6.92 16.41
C ASP A 21 7.15 -5.74 15.46
N TYR A 22 7.99 -4.70 15.48
CA TYR A 22 7.83 -3.55 14.58
C TYR A 22 7.99 -3.95 13.10
N GLN A 23 8.83 -4.93 12.77
CA GLN A 23 9.02 -5.39 11.40
C GLN A 23 7.79 -6.16 10.91
N LEU A 24 7.12 -6.90 11.80
CA LEU A 24 5.85 -7.57 11.51
C LEU A 24 4.70 -6.57 11.30
N GLN A 25 4.71 -5.45 12.02
CA GLN A 25 3.78 -4.33 11.79
C GLN A 25 4.04 -3.68 10.43
N THR A 26 5.30 -3.38 10.13
CA THR A 26 5.71 -2.82 8.83
C THR A 26 5.38 -3.78 7.68
N LEU A 27 5.55 -5.09 7.87
CA LEU A 27 5.15 -6.10 6.90
C LEU A 27 3.64 -6.09 6.63
N GLN A 28 2.80 -6.06 7.68
CA GLN A 28 1.35 -5.97 7.51
C GLN A 28 0.95 -4.70 6.77
N TRP A 29 1.58 -3.56 7.11
CA TRP A 29 1.34 -2.31 6.39
C TRP A 29 1.68 -2.41 4.91
N MET A 30 2.83 -3.00 4.56
CA MET A 30 3.23 -3.20 3.17
C MET A 30 2.25 -4.09 2.40
N LEU A 31 1.79 -5.20 3.01
CA LEU A 31 0.79 -6.08 2.43
C LEU A 31 -0.52 -5.33 2.13
N ASP A 32 -0.98 -4.48 3.06
CA ASP A 32 -2.18 -3.68 2.87
C ASP A 32 -2.01 -2.64 1.75
N GLN A 33 -0.81 -2.04 1.62
CA GLN A 33 -0.51 -1.13 0.52
C GLN A 33 -0.46 -1.87 -0.85
N GLU A 34 0.00 -3.12 -0.90
CA GLU A 34 -0.02 -3.96 -2.12
C GLU A 34 -1.42 -4.48 -2.46
N ALA A 35 -2.30 -4.62 -1.46
CA ALA A 35 -3.69 -5.08 -1.63
C ALA A 35 -4.68 -3.94 -1.92
N LYS A 36 -4.29 -2.69 -1.73
CA LYS A 36 -5.19 -1.53 -1.82
C LYS A 36 -5.87 -1.44 -3.20
N PRO A 37 -7.22 -1.43 -3.29
CA PRO A 37 -7.95 -1.53 -4.57
C PRO A 37 -7.62 -0.44 -5.60
N ASP A 38 -7.53 0.81 -5.14
CA ASP A 38 -7.20 1.97 -5.98
C ASP A 38 -5.71 2.36 -5.88
N GLY A 39 -4.92 1.56 -5.16
CA GLY A 39 -3.50 1.79 -4.93
C GLY A 39 -3.20 3.20 -4.40
N LEU A 40 -2.04 3.72 -4.78
CA LEU A 40 -1.61 5.08 -4.48
C LEU A 40 -2.48 6.13 -5.20
N ASN A 41 -2.99 5.82 -6.39
CA ASN A 41 -3.77 6.79 -7.15
C ASN A 41 -5.14 7.09 -6.54
N GLY A 42 -5.68 6.21 -5.70
CA GLY A 42 -6.87 6.49 -4.90
C GLY A 42 -6.74 7.68 -3.93
N TYR A 43 -5.52 8.14 -3.63
CA TYR A 43 -5.32 9.38 -2.86
C TYR A 43 -5.52 10.65 -3.69
N PHE A 44 -5.31 10.57 -5.01
CA PHE A 44 -5.30 11.74 -5.89
C PHE A 44 -6.52 11.79 -6.81
N TRP A 45 -7.11 10.64 -7.13
CA TRP A 45 -8.16 10.49 -8.11
C TRP A 45 -9.43 9.96 -7.46
N ARG A 46 -10.55 10.57 -7.82
CA ARG A 46 -11.90 10.11 -7.43
C ARG A 46 -12.69 9.75 -8.67
N ALA A 47 -13.35 8.59 -8.63
CA ALA A 47 -14.35 8.23 -9.63
C ALA A 47 -15.63 9.05 -9.41
N CYS A 48 -16.13 9.65 -10.49
CA CYS A 48 -17.31 10.50 -10.53
C CYS A 48 -18.26 9.99 -11.62
N SER A 49 -19.56 10.23 -11.45
CA SER A 49 -20.58 9.91 -12.46
C SER A 49 -21.09 11.18 -13.15
N TRP A 50 -21.50 11.05 -14.42
CA TRP A 50 -22.09 12.15 -15.18
C TRP A 50 -23.60 11.93 -15.37
N GLY A 51 -24.43 12.58 -14.56
CA GLY A 51 -25.89 12.39 -14.63
C GLY A 51 -26.27 10.90 -14.60
N ASP A 52 -27.01 10.45 -15.61
CA ASP A 52 -27.44 9.05 -15.77
C ASP A 52 -26.43 8.16 -16.54
N SER A 53 -25.24 8.68 -16.88
CA SER A 53 -24.19 7.90 -17.54
C SER A 53 -23.73 6.75 -16.65
N LYS A 54 -23.60 5.56 -17.24
CA LYS A 54 -23.03 4.37 -16.58
C LYS A 54 -21.51 4.40 -16.52
N GLU A 55 -20.87 5.13 -17.43
CA GLU A 55 -19.41 5.23 -17.49
C GLU A 55 -18.92 6.32 -16.54
N PRO A 56 -17.97 6.01 -15.62
CA PRO A 56 -17.39 7.00 -14.72
C PRO A 56 -16.35 7.86 -15.44
N PHE A 57 -16.10 9.04 -14.90
CA PHE A 57 -14.90 9.82 -15.17
C PHE A 57 -14.08 9.98 -13.89
N TYR A 58 -12.81 10.35 -14.03
CA TYR A 58 -11.87 10.47 -12.93
C TYR A 58 -11.44 11.92 -12.79
N PHE A 59 -11.58 12.46 -11.58
CA PHE A 59 -11.19 13.83 -11.28
C PHE A 59 -10.11 13.86 -10.20
N SER A 60 -9.07 14.66 -10.43
CA SER A 60 -8.06 14.98 -9.44
C SER A 60 -8.07 16.46 -9.12
N LYS A 61 -8.49 16.81 -7.90
CA LYS A 61 -8.45 18.20 -7.43
C LYS A 61 -7.02 18.74 -7.30
N VAL A 62 -6.08 17.89 -6.90
CA VAL A 62 -4.68 18.25 -6.67
C VAL A 62 -3.99 18.61 -7.99
N LEU A 63 -4.27 17.84 -9.04
CA LEU A 63 -3.70 18.08 -10.36
C LEU A 63 -4.53 19.07 -11.20
N GLY A 64 -5.78 19.33 -10.81
CA GLY A 64 -6.71 20.12 -11.61
C GLY A 64 -7.12 19.41 -12.90
N GLU A 65 -7.05 18.08 -12.93
CA GLU A 65 -7.24 17.26 -14.13
C GLU A 65 -8.55 16.46 -14.09
N LEU A 66 -9.14 16.29 -15.28
CA LEU A 66 -10.23 15.37 -15.54
C LEU A 66 -9.80 14.36 -16.61
N ARG A 67 -10.07 13.09 -16.36
CA ARG A 67 -9.77 11.99 -17.28
C ARG A 67 -11.00 11.11 -17.47
N VAL A 68 -11.23 10.67 -18.70
CA VAL A 68 -12.26 9.65 -18.99
C VAL A 68 -11.73 8.26 -18.66
N GLU A 69 -10.47 8.00 -18.97
CA GLU A 69 -9.82 6.73 -18.69
C GLU A 69 -9.38 6.59 -17.23
N LYS A 70 -9.46 5.37 -16.70
CA LYS A 70 -9.00 5.07 -15.33
C LYS A 70 -7.49 5.32 -15.22
N PRO A 71 -7.03 6.10 -14.21
CA PRO A 71 -5.61 6.27 -13.95
C PRO A 71 -4.91 4.91 -13.73
N PRO A 72 -3.62 4.80 -14.09
CA PRO A 72 -2.87 3.54 -13.94
C PRO A 72 -2.91 3.06 -12.49
N LEU A 73 -3.01 1.77 -12.26
CA LEU A 73 -2.99 1.22 -10.90
C LEU A 73 -1.54 1.06 -10.43
N VAL A 74 -1.15 1.84 -9.43
CA VAL A 74 0.17 1.75 -8.77
C VAL A 74 -0.07 1.34 -7.33
N ARG A 75 0.49 0.21 -6.90
CA ARG A 75 0.33 -0.33 -5.54
C ARG A 75 1.66 -0.31 -4.78
N GLY A 76 1.59 -0.51 -3.47
CA GLY A 76 2.73 -0.38 -2.56
C GLY A 76 2.85 1.03 -2.00
N GLY A 77 4.05 1.38 -1.54
CA GLY A 77 4.30 2.66 -0.86
C GLY A 77 5.78 2.97 -0.68
N LEU A 78 6.05 3.99 0.15
CA LEU A 78 7.41 4.42 0.47
C LEU A 78 7.77 3.96 1.89
N LEU A 79 8.77 3.09 2.00
CA LEU A 79 9.30 2.61 3.28
C LEU A 79 10.41 3.54 3.78
N CYS A 80 10.02 4.52 4.61
CA CYS A 80 10.88 5.64 5.03
C CYS A 80 11.37 5.54 6.49
N GLU A 81 11.62 4.33 6.98
CA GLU A 81 12.13 4.12 8.34
C GLU A 81 13.63 4.46 8.48
N GLU A 82 14.11 4.65 9.71
CA GLU A 82 15.51 4.92 10.00
C GLU A 82 16.46 3.80 9.49
N MET A 83 17.70 4.19 9.22
CA MET A 83 18.74 3.22 8.84
C MET A 83 19.03 2.25 10.01
N GLY A 84 19.35 1.01 9.67
CA GLY A 84 19.63 -0.03 10.66
C GLY A 84 18.39 -0.78 11.20
N LEU A 85 17.16 -0.35 10.88
CA LEU A 85 15.95 -1.05 11.34
C LEU A 85 15.63 -2.36 10.61
N GLY A 86 16.28 -2.61 9.48
CA GLY A 86 16.15 -3.89 8.76
C GLY A 86 15.23 -3.87 7.56
N LYS A 87 15.01 -2.71 6.91
CA LYS A 87 14.22 -2.56 5.68
C LYS A 87 14.46 -3.63 4.60
N THR A 88 15.69 -4.10 4.44
CA THR A 88 15.99 -5.19 3.50
C THR A 88 15.32 -6.50 3.89
N LEU A 89 15.32 -6.84 5.19
CA LEU A 89 14.63 -8.01 5.72
C LEU A 89 13.12 -7.90 5.51
N GLU A 90 12.56 -6.72 5.77
CA GLU A 90 11.13 -6.43 5.54
C GLU A 90 10.74 -6.60 4.08
N CYS A 91 11.53 -6.09 3.13
CA CYS A 91 11.28 -6.29 1.70
C CYS A 91 11.33 -7.77 1.29
N VAL A 92 12.29 -8.55 1.80
CA VAL A 92 12.38 -10.00 1.53
C VAL A 92 11.19 -10.74 2.13
N ALA A 93 10.80 -10.37 3.35
CA ALA A 93 9.64 -10.89 4.04
C ALA A 93 8.34 -10.65 3.23
N LEU A 94 8.18 -9.44 2.67
CA LEU A 94 7.07 -9.10 1.78
C LEU A 94 7.03 -10.01 0.54
N ILE A 95 8.17 -10.21 -0.12
CA ILE A 95 8.26 -11.10 -1.29
C ILE A 95 7.85 -12.53 -0.93
N LEU A 96 8.22 -13.03 0.25
CA LEU A 96 7.84 -14.37 0.70
C LEU A 96 6.35 -14.45 1.04
N ALA A 97 5.79 -13.43 1.68
CA ALA A 97 4.38 -13.37 2.07
C ALA A 97 3.44 -13.19 0.87
N SER A 98 3.85 -12.45 -0.15
CA SER A 98 3.04 -12.17 -1.36
C SER A 98 3.11 -13.29 -2.41
N LYS A 99 3.94 -14.33 -2.21
CA LYS A 99 3.94 -15.52 -3.09
C LYS A 99 2.74 -16.40 -2.76
N SER A 100 1.73 -16.38 -3.62
CA SER A 100 0.62 -17.34 -3.69
C SER A 100 0.59 -17.97 -5.08
#